data_AF-A0A7X6L621-F1
#
_entry.id   AF-A0A7X6L621-F1
#
_cell.length_a   1.000
_cell.length_b   1.000
_cell.length_c   1.000
_cell.angle_alpha   90.00
_cell.angle_beta   90.00
_cell.angle_gamma   90.00
#
_symmetry.space_group_name_H-M   'P 1'
#
loop_
_entity.id
_entity.type
_entity.pdbx_description
1 polymer ?
#
loop_
_entity_poly.entity_id
_entity_poly.type
_entity_poly.pdbx_seq_one_letter_code
_entity_poly.pdbx_strand_id
1 'polypeptide(L)'
;MQLGYTHVYTVRPPVDHADPIGYGLGIAAGLAVDALFVWDLSTVDNMPSRVCEMFDLETVCPPSTWTASVPTIGDPHTHPDHPLTESESRRIMQQHIGCRALSCPRKASAYSCLVRAGKIVPPADTPRERAAARGVKFQPRPGEVPALSGPDLPTLLHVLDGLTDPDTDTRPLPARLPSSADS
;
A
#
# COMPACT_ATOMS: atom_id res chain seq x y z
N MET A 1 -22.62 6.44 17.42
CA MET A 1 -23.25 5.46 16.52
C MET A 1 -22.18 4.45 16.17
N GLN A 2 -22.36 3.17 16.53
CA GLN A 2 -21.37 2.14 16.25
C GLN A 2 -21.67 1.57 14.86
N LEU A 3 -20.87 1.95 13.86
CA LEU A 3 -21.06 1.67 12.43
C LEU A 3 -20.95 0.18 12.04
N GLY A 4 -20.99 -0.74 13.00
CA GLY A 4 -20.98 -2.19 12.74
C GLY A 4 -19.64 -2.76 12.24
N TYR A 5 -18.57 -1.97 12.22
CA TYR A 5 -17.25 -2.47 11.82
C TYR A 5 -16.68 -3.47 12.83
N THR A 6 -16.11 -4.56 12.32
CA THR A 6 -15.35 -5.53 13.10
C THR A 6 -13.87 -5.18 13.03
N HIS A 7 -13.21 -5.08 14.19
CA HIS A 7 -11.78 -4.82 14.23
C HIS A 7 -10.99 -6.00 13.64
N VAL A 8 -10.15 -5.72 12.65
CA VAL A 8 -9.33 -6.75 11.97
C VAL A 8 -7.87 -6.68 12.42
N TYR A 9 -7.29 -5.48 12.45
CA TYR A 9 -5.86 -5.31 12.68
C TYR A 9 -5.50 -3.89 13.16
N THR A 10 -4.43 -3.77 13.96
CA THR A 10 -3.84 -2.49 14.34
C THR A 10 -2.50 -2.30 13.63
N VAL A 11 -2.38 -1.26 12.82
CA VAL A 11 -1.13 -0.91 12.14
C VAL A 11 -0.23 -0.10 13.06
N ARG A 12 1.04 -0.49 13.15
CA ARG A 12 2.11 0.32 13.75
C ARG A 12 3.23 0.51 12.70
N PRO A 13 3.28 1.66 12.02
CA PRO A 13 4.34 1.92 11.04
C PRO A 13 5.72 1.91 11.72
N PRO A 14 6.79 1.49 11.02
CA PRO A 14 8.15 1.66 11.50
C PRO A 14 8.46 3.14 11.78
N VAL A 15 9.24 3.41 12.82
CA VAL A 15 9.50 4.77 13.35
C VAL A 15 10.12 5.69 12.29
N ASP A 16 10.97 5.14 11.42
CA ASP A 16 11.71 5.88 10.39
C ASP A 16 11.09 5.77 8.98
N HIS A 17 9.83 5.34 8.88
CA HIS A 17 9.22 5.18 7.57
C HIS A 17 8.90 6.54 6.95
N ALA A 18 9.38 6.76 5.72
CA ALA A 18 9.21 8.03 5.00
C ALA A 18 7.72 8.40 4.75
N ASP A 19 6.83 7.41 4.77
CA ASP A 19 5.40 7.60 4.57
C ASP A 19 4.58 6.62 5.43
N PRO A 20 4.43 6.89 6.74
CA PRO A 20 3.73 5.99 7.66
C PRO A 20 2.25 5.80 7.29
N ILE A 21 1.66 6.76 6.59
CA ILE A 21 0.26 6.72 6.14
C ILE A 21 0.11 5.82 4.93
N GLY A 22 0.98 5.98 3.92
CA GLY A 22 1.02 5.08 2.77
C GLY A 22 1.26 3.62 3.17
N TYR A 23 2.05 3.38 4.22
CA TYR A 23 2.25 2.05 4.79
C TYR A 23 0.96 1.45 5.36
N GLY A 24 0.23 2.21 6.18
CA GLY A 24 -1.06 1.77 6.72
C GLY A 24 -2.10 1.49 5.63
N LEU A 25 -2.17 2.35 4.61
CA LEU A 25 -3.04 2.15 3.46
C LEU A 25 -2.67 0.90 2.65
N GLY A 26 -1.37 0.59 2.55
CA GLY A 26 -0.89 -0.64 1.91
C GLY A 26 -1.38 -1.91 2.63
N ILE A 27 -1.34 -1.92 3.95
CA ILE A 27 -1.85 -3.02 4.77
C ILE A 27 -3.38 -3.12 4.64
N ALA A 28 -4.09 -1.99 4.77
CA ALA A 28 -5.54 -1.95 4.63
C ALA A 28 -6.03 -2.50 3.28
N ALA A 29 -5.35 -2.13 2.18
CA ALA A 29 -5.63 -2.66 0.85
C ALA A 29 -5.37 -4.17 0.75
N GLY A 30 -4.33 -4.68 1.41
CA GLY A 30 -4.03 -6.11 1.44
C GLY A 30 -5.03 -6.93 2.26
N LEU A 31 -5.64 -6.31 3.28
CA LEU A 31 -6.65 -6.93 4.16
C LEU A 31 -8.09 -6.78 3.65
N ALA A 32 -8.31 -6.01 2.59
CA ALA A 32 -9.64 -5.70 2.03
C ALA A 32 -10.63 -5.16 3.07
N VAL A 33 -10.18 -4.24 3.94
CA VAL A 33 -11.03 -3.59 4.95
C VAL A 33 -11.86 -2.46 4.33
N ASP A 34 -13.02 -2.17 4.92
CA ASP A 34 -13.91 -1.10 4.46
C ASP A 34 -13.56 0.29 5.05
N ALA A 35 -12.91 0.32 6.23
CA ALA A 35 -12.64 1.57 6.95
C ALA A 35 -11.32 1.53 7.73
N LEU A 36 -10.68 2.70 7.89
CA LEU A 36 -9.60 2.96 8.83
C LEU A 36 -10.08 3.76 10.03
N PHE A 37 -9.59 3.37 11.21
CA PHE A 37 -9.75 4.13 12.45
C PHE A 37 -8.42 4.73 12.86
N VAL A 38 -8.40 6.04 13.13
CA VAL A 38 -7.22 6.78 13.59
C VAL A 38 -7.54 7.59 14.83
N TRP A 39 -6.52 7.92 15.63
CA TRP A 39 -6.77 8.66 16.88
C TRP A 39 -7.32 10.06 16.62
N ASP A 40 -6.70 10.80 15.70
CA ASP A 40 -7.12 12.13 15.29
C ASP A 40 -6.74 12.40 13.83
N LEU A 41 -7.15 13.55 13.29
CA LEU A 41 -6.84 13.89 11.90
C LEU A 41 -5.33 14.11 11.66
N SER A 42 -4.57 14.48 12.70
CA SER A 42 -3.11 14.62 12.61
C SER A 42 -2.42 13.29 12.33
N THR A 43 -3.04 12.19 12.76
CA THR A 43 -2.59 10.83 12.46
C THR A 43 -2.54 10.55 10.96
N VAL A 44 -3.29 11.27 10.12
CA VAL A 44 -3.24 11.16 8.65
C VAL A 44 -2.69 12.44 8.00
N ASP A 45 -1.80 13.14 8.71
CA ASP A 45 -1.19 14.41 8.28
C ASP A 45 -2.21 15.51 7.91
N ASN A 46 -3.38 15.48 8.55
CA ASN A 46 -4.50 16.37 8.22
C ASN A 46 -4.99 16.26 6.76
N MET A 47 -4.72 15.14 6.08
CA MET A 47 -5.11 14.86 4.70
C MET A 47 -6.12 13.69 4.63
N PRO A 48 -7.37 13.86 5.11
CA PRO A 48 -8.36 12.78 5.12
C PRO A 48 -8.69 12.24 3.73
N SER A 49 -8.63 13.08 2.69
CA SER A 49 -8.85 12.68 1.29
C SER A 49 -7.99 11.50 0.86
N ARG A 50 -6.76 11.44 1.38
CA ARG A 50 -5.80 10.37 1.09
C ARG A 50 -6.27 8.99 1.52
N VAL A 51 -7.08 8.93 2.58
CA VAL A 51 -7.70 7.69 3.07
C VAL A 51 -9.05 7.47 2.38
N CYS A 52 -9.85 8.54 2.34
CA CYS A 52 -11.20 8.56 1.78
C CYS A 52 -11.25 8.24 0.27
N GLU A 53 -10.12 8.21 -0.44
CA GLU A 53 -10.10 7.70 -1.82
C GLU A 53 -10.42 6.20 -1.93
N MET A 54 -10.10 5.41 -0.90
CA MET A 54 -10.18 3.95 -0.94
C MET A 54 -10.95 3.34 0.23
N PHE A 55 -11.00 4.04 1.37
CA PHE A 55 -11.58 3.53 2.62
C PHE A 55 -12.31 4.65 3.32
N ASP A 56 -13.36 4.33 4.09
CA ASP A 56 -13.91 5.31 5.02
C ASP A 56 -12.88 5.59 6.14
N LEU A 57 -12.84 6.83 6.64
CA LEU A 57 -11.94 7.23 7.72
C LEU A 57 -12.74 7.68 8.95
N GLU A 58 -12.50 7.04 10.08
CA GLU A 58 -13.03 7.47 11.38
C GLU A 58 -11.91 8.00 12.27
N THR A 59 -12.12 9.17 12.86
CA THR A 59 -11.25 9.76 13.88
C THR A 59 -11.85 9.55 15.26
N VAL A 60 -11.04 9.22 16.27
CA VAL A 60 -11.49 8.99 17.65
C VAL A 60 -11.64 10.31 18.42
N CYS A 61 -10.74 11.26 18.21
CA CYS A 61 -10.63 12.52 18.93
C CYS A 61 -10.29 13.68 17.97
N PRO A 62 -11.24 14.59 17.64
CA PRO A 62 -12.67 14.50 17.95
C PRO A 62 -13.34 13.36 17.15
N PRO A 63 -14.41 12.74 17.68
CA PRO A 63 -15.16 11.71 16.95
C PRO A 63 -15.72 12.29 15.66
N SER A 64 -15.16 11.88 14.51
CA SER A 64 -15.59 12.39 13.20
C SER A 64 -15.41 11.33 12.12
N THR A 65 -16.44 11.16 11.29
CA THR A 65 -16.43 10.30 10.12
C THR A 65 -16.14 11.12 8.86
N TRP A 66 -15.23 10.63 8.04
CA TRP A 66 -14.87 11.16 6.74
C TRP A 66 -15.09 10.06 5.72
N THR A 67 -16.03 10.27 4.82
CA THR A 67 -16.35 9.31 3.76
C THR A 67 -15.75 9.76 2.44
N ALA A 68 -15.48 8.81 1.55
CA ALA A 68 -15.14 9.09 0.16
C ALA A 68 -16.13 10.10 -0.46
N SER A 69 -15.66 11.30 -0.81
CA SER A 69 -16.50 12.30 -1.49
C SER A 69 -16.59 12.02 -2.98
N VAL A 70 -17.80 12.18 -3.53
CA VAL A 70 -18.05 12.21 -4.98
C VAL A 70 -17.45 13.52 -5.55
N PRO A 71 -16.69 13.50 -6.67
CA PRO A 71 -15.63 14.49 -6.97
C PRO A 71 -16.07 15.86 -7.52
N THR A 72 -15.12 16.81 -7.46
CA THR A 72 -15.19 18.19 -8.00
C THR A 72 -14.49 18.29 -9.37
N ILE A 73 -15.07 19.09 -10.26
CA ILE A 73 -14.73 19.25 -11.69
C ILE A 73 -13.37 19.97 -11.88
N GLY A 74 -12.42 19.36 -12.62
CA GLY A 74 -11.30 20.12 -13.24
C GLY A 74 -9.95 19.41 -13.44
N ASP A 75 -9.59 18.41 -12.64
CA ASP A 75 -8.31 17.70 -12.81
C ASP A 75 -8.46 16.48 -13.75
N PRO A 76 -7.62 16.33 -14.79
CA PRO A 76 -7.70 15.22 -15.75
C PRO A 76 -7.37 13.84 -15.14
N HIS A 77 -6.78 13.79 -13.93
CA HIS A 77 -6.56 12.56 -13.17
C HIS A 77 -7.58 12.35 -12.06
N THR A 78 -8.42 13.35 -11.79
CA THR A 78 -9.47 13.27 -10.78
C THR A 78 -10.52 12.23 -11.15
N HIS A 79 -11.04 11.59 -10.12
CA HIS A 79 -12.14 10.65 -10.18
C HIS A 79 -13.32 11.27 -10.98
N PRO A 80 -14.03 10.49 -11.82
CA PRO A 80 -15.24 10.97 -12.50
C PRO A 80 -16.36 11.29 -11.49
N ASP A 81 -17.06 12.39 -11.68
CA ASP A 81 -18.22 12.82 -10.85
C ASP A 81 -19.49 12.04 -11.14
N HIS A 82 -19.45 11.15 -12.13
CA HIS A 82 -20.55 10.30 -12.56
C HIS A 82 -20.10 8.84 -12.64
N PRO A 83 -21.03 7.89 -12.44
CA PRO A 83 -20.77 6.49 -12.77
C PRO A 83 -20.38 6.36 -14.24
N LEU A 84 -19.22 5.76 -14.49
CA LEU A 84 -18.75 5.53 -15.85
C LEU A 84 -19.56 4.45 -16.54
N THR A 85 -19.86 4.65 -17.81
CA THR A 85 -20.30 3.58 -18.72
C THR A 85 -19.13 2.67 -19.11
N GLU A 86 -19.41 1.49 -19.66
CA GLU A 86 -18.36 0.60 -20.18
C GLU A 86 -17.53 1.27 -21.29
N SER A 87 -18.18 2.00 -22.19
CA SER A 87 -17.53 2.67 -23.33
C SER A 87 -16.61 3.81 -22.86
N GLU A 88 -17.05 4.62 -21.90
CA GLU A 88 -16.22 5.66 -21.28
C GLU A 88 -15.05 5.05 -20.51
N SER A 89 -15.29 3.96 -19.78
CA SER A 89 -14.23 3.25 -19.05
C SER A 89 -13.16 2.72 -19.99
N ARG A 90 -13.55 2.14 -21.13
CA ARG A 90 -12.60 1.72 -22.18
C ARG A 90 -11.79 2.90 -22.72
N ARG A 91 -12.45 4.03 -22.98
CA ARG A 91 -11.79 5.25 -23.47
C ARG A 91 -10.78 5.80 -22.46
N ILE A 92 -11.15 5.86 -21.18
CA ILE A 92 -10.26 6.32 -20.09
C ILE A 92 -9.05 5.39 -19.97
N MET A 93 -9.25 4.06 -20.02
CA MET A 93 -8.15 3.09 -19.98
C MET A 93 -7.16 3.25 -21.14
N GLN A 94 -7.64 3.65 -22.32
CA GLN A 94 -6.80 3.96 -23.49
C GLN A 94 -6.05 5.29 -23.32
N GLN A 95 -6.76 6.36 -22.93
CA GLN A 95 -6.17 7.69 -22.74
C GLN A 95 -5.09 7.71 -21.65
N HIS A 96 -5.28 6.93 -20.60
CA HIS A 96 -4.36 6.85 -19.46
C HIS A 96 -3.48 5.60 -19.50
N ILE A 97 -3.11 5.10 -20.69
CA ILE A 97 -2.30 3.87 -20.82
C ILE A 97 -0.98 3.95 -20.02
N GLY A 98 -0.33 5.13 -20.02
CA GLY A 98 0.90 5.40 -19.27
C GLY A 98 0.74 5.64 -17.77
N CYS A 99 -0.48 5.89 -17.29
CA CYS A 99 -0.72 6.08 -15.86
C CYS A 99 -0.69 4.75 -15.10
N ARG A 100 -0.20 4.73 -13.87
CA ARG A 100 -0.43 3.61 -12.94
C ARG A 100 -1.82 3.76 -12.34
N ALA A 101 -2.61 2.67 -12.27
CA ALA A 101 -3.97 2.72 -11.72
C ALA A 101 -3.98 3.20 -10.26
N LEU A 102 -2.99 2.79 -9.46
CA LEU A 102 -2.82 3.18 -8.05
C LEU A 102 -2.49 4.67 -7.85
N SER A 103 -2.11 5.40 -8.90
CA SER A 103 -1.72 6.82 -8.80
C SER A 103 -2.53 7.71 -9.74
N CYS A 104 -3.61 7.18 -10.32
CA CYS A 104 -4.50 7.91 -11.23
C CYS A 104 -5.95 7.52 -10.89
N PRO A 105 -6.61 8.31 -10.02
CA PRO A 105 -7.99 8.04 -9.59
C PRO A 105 -8.95 7.80 -10.77
N ARG A 106 -8.80 8.56 -11.86
CA ARG A 106 -9.59 8.38 -13.08
C ARG A 106 -9.41 6.99 -13.72
N LYS A 107 -8.16 6.51 -13.80
CA LYS A 107 -7.86 5.15 -14.32
C LYS A 107 -8.35 4.06 -13.38
N ALA A 108 -8.22 4.25 -12.07
CA ALA A 108 -8.75 3.33 -11.06
C ALA A 108 -10.27 3.18 -11.17
N SER A 109 -10.98 4.29 -11.39
CA SER A 109 -12.44 4.32 -11.56
C SER A 109 -12.88 3.53 -12.79
N ALA A 110 -12.21 3.74 -13.93
CA ALA A 110 -12.47 3.02 -15.17
C ALA A 110 -12.16 1.53 -15.06
N TYR A 111 -11.06 1.17 -14.40
CA TYR A 111 -10.70 -0.22 -14.12
C TYR A 111 -11.78 -0.91 -13.29
N SER A 112 -12.20 -0.30 -12.18
CA SER A 112 -13.22 -0.85 -11.27
C SER A 112 -14.58 -1.02 -11.96
N CYS A 113 -14.96 -0.06 -12.81
CA CYS A 113 -16.17 -0.18 -13.62
C CYS A 113 -16.12 -1.40 -14.56
N LEU A 114 -15.00 -1.61 -15.27
CA LEU A 114 -14.83 -2.75 -16.16
C LEU A 114 -14.75 -4.08 -15.44
N VAL A 115 -14.19 -4.13 -14.22
CA VAL A 115 -14.20 -5.32 -13.37
C VAL A 115 -15.62 -5.67 -12.95
N ARG A 116 -16.38 -4.70 -12.44
CA ARG A 116 -17.79 -4.89 -12.03
C ARG A 116 -18.69 -5.30 -13.19
N ALA A 117 -18.41 -4.81 -14.40
CA ALA A 117 -19.10 -5.21 -15.62
C ALA A 117 -18.64 -6.56 -16.20
N GLY A 118 -17.70 -7.25 -15.54
CA GLY A 118 -17.16 -8.53 -15.98
C GLY A 118 -16.32 -8.46 -17.27
N LYS A 119 -15.85 -7.26 -17.65
CA LYS A 119 -15.04 -7.04 -18.86
C LYS A 119 -13.54 -7.17 -18.61
N ILE A 120 -13.13 -7.01 -17.35
CA ILE A 120 -11.76 -7.28 -16.89
C ILE A 120 -11.86 -8.25 -15.73
N VAL A 121 -11.08 -9.32 -15.79
CA VAL A 121 -10.84 -10.19 -14.65
C VAL A 121 -9.55 -9.69 -13.99
N PRO A 122 -9.59 -9.24 -12.72
CA PRO A 122 -8.38 -8.93 -11.98
C PRO A 122 -7.45 -10.14 -11.97
N PRO A 123 -6.15 -9.94 -12.23
CA PRO A 123 -5.17 -11.01 -12.07
C PRO A 123 -5.21 -11.53 -10.62
N ALA A 124 -5.28 -12.85 -10.46
CA ALA A 124 -5.20 -13.49 -9.14
C ALA A 124 -3.82 -13.26 -8.50
N ASP A 125 -2.78 -13.24 -9.32
CA ASP A 125 -1.41 -13.00 -8.88
C ASP A 125 -1.15 -11.51 -8.64
N THR A 126 -0.42 -11.22 -7.58
CA THR A 126 -0.01 -9.86 -7.24
C THR A 126 0.86 -9.25 -8.34
N PRO A 127 0.94 -7.90 -8.43
CA PRO A 127 1.87 -7.23 -9.35
C PRO A 127 3.33 -7.69 -9.20
N ARG A 128 3.75 -8.04 -7.97
CA ARG A 128 5.10 -8.51 -7.67
C ARG A 128 5.34 -9.94 -8.18
N GLU A 129 4.42 -10.87 -7.93
CA GLU A 129 4.50 -12.25 -8.42
C GLU A 129 4.52 -12.30 -9.95
N ARG A 130 3.66 -11.51 -10.61
CA ARG A 130 3.65 -11.43 -12.08
C ARG A 130 4.93 -10.87 -12.66
N ALA A 131 5.55 -9.90 -11.98
CA ALA A 131 6.85 -9.36 -12.40
C ALA A 131 7.94 -10.44 -12.28
N ALA A 132 8.00 -11.15 -11.16
CA ALA A 132 8.92 -12.26 -10.94
C ALA A 132 8.74 -13.39 -11.96
N ALA A 133 7.51 -13.84 -12.19
CA ALA A 133 7.19 -14.89 -13.17
C ALA A 133 7.58 -14.49 -14.62
N ARG A 134 7.58 -13.19 -14.93
CA ARG A 134 7.98 -12.67 -16.24
C ARG A 134 9.48 -12.31 -16.32
N GLY A 135 10.24 -12.49 -15.25
CA GLY A 135 11.64 -12.04 -15.16
C GLY A 135 11.79 -10.52 -15.29
N VAL A 136 10.72 -9.75 -15.04
CA VAL A 136 10.74 -8.29 -15.13
C VAL A 136 10.98 -7.71 -13.75
N LYS A 137 11.88 -6.73 -13.66
CA LYS A 137 12.15 -6.03 -12.39
C LYS A 137 10.89 -5.31 -11.91
N PHE A 138 10.39 -5.69 -10.73
CA PHE A 138 9.32 -4.95 -10.06
C PHE A 138 9.88 -3.60 -9.59
N GLN A 139 9.32 -2.51 -10.09
CA GLN A 139 9.71 -1.15 -9.68
C GLN A 139 8.95 -0.79 -8.39
N PRO A 140 9.66 -0.57 -7.26
CA PRO A 140 9.04 -0.10 -6.03
C PRO A 140 8.28 1.20 -6.25
N ARG A 141 7.35 1.52 -5.35
CA ARG A 141 6.67 2.82 -5.34
C ARG A 141 7.70 3.93 -5.05
N PRO A 142 7.48 5.16 -5.52
CA PRO A 142 8.27 6.31 -5.07
C PRO A 142 8.21 6.40 -3.53
N GLY A 143 9.36 6.37 -2.86
CA GLY A 143 9.44 6.37 -1.39
C GLY A 143 9.45 4.98 -0.73
N GLU A 144 9.16 3.91 -1.48
CA GLU A 144 9.41 2.55 -1.02
C GLU A 144 10.92 2.29 -1.13
N VAL A 145 11.57 2.01 0.00
CA VAL A 145 13.00 1.71 0.03
C VAL A 145 13.23 0.56 -0.96
N PRO A 146 14.12 0.72 -1.97
CA PRO A 146 14.49 -0.41 -2.81
C PRO A 146 14.87 -1.53 -1.88
N ALA A 147 14.35 -2.75 -2.09
CA ALA A 147 14.86 -3.90 -1.37
C ALA A 147 16.38 -3.85 -1.53
N LEU A 148 17.10 -3.55 -0.45
CA LEU A 148 18.54 -3.80 -0.36
C LEU A 148 18.72 -5.19 -0.94
N SER A 149 19.70 -5.39 -1.82
CA SER A 149 20.05 -6.73 -2.28
C SER A 149 20.07 -7.62 -1.05
N GLY A 150 19.03 -8.46 -0.93
CA GLY A 150 18.73 -9.09 0.33
C GLY A 150 19.89 -9.99 0.73
N PRO A 151 20.03 -10.33 2.02
CA PRO A 151 20.85 -11.48 2.38
C PRO A 151 20.44 -12.66 1.49
N ASP A 152 21.41 -13.46 1.06
CA ASP A 152 21.10 -14.65 0.29
C ASP A 152 20.10 -15.55 1.05
N LEU A 153 19.34 -16.35 0.31
CA LEU A 153 18.33 -17.22 0.88
C LEU A 153 18.87 -18.09 2.05
N PRO A 154 20.10 -18.66 1.97
CA PRO A 154 20.71 -19.36 3.11
C PRO A 154 20.85 -18.50 4.36
N THR A 155 21.32 -17.26 4.23
CA THR A 155 21.49 -16.33 5.36
C THR A 155 20.14 -15.95 5.97
N LEU A 156 19.12 -15.73 5.13
CA LEU A 156 17.77 -15.43 5.62
C LEU A 156 17.19 -16.60 6.42
N LEU A 157 17.31 -17.82 5.91
CA LEU A 157 16.83 -19.03 6.60
C LEU A 157 17.54 -19.23 7.94
N HIS A 158 18.86 -19.04 7.99
CA HIS A 158 19.63 -19.15 9.22
C HIS A 158 19.16 -18.17 10.30
N VAL A 159 18.87 -16.92 9.93
CA VAL A 159 18.34 -15.92 10.87
C VAL A 159 16.94 -16.31 11.35
N LEU A 160 16.07 -16.77 10.46
CA LEU A 160 14.71 -17.19 10.82
C LEU A 160 14.71 -18.41 11.76
N ASP A 161 15.61 -19.37 11.52
CA ASP A 161 15.81 -20.51 12.41
C ASP A 161 16.26 -20.05 13.80
N GLY A 162 17.24 -19.15 13.87
CA GLY A 162 17.71 -18.57 15.14
C GLY A 162 16.65 -17.74 15.89
N LEU A 163 15.65 -17.20 15.20
CA LEU A 163 14.52 -16.50 15.83
C LEU A 163 13.41 -17.45 16.33
N THR A 164 13.40 -18.69 15.83
CA THR A 164 12.40 -19.70 16.18
C THR A 164 12.90 -20.64 17.28
N ASP A 165 14.21 -20.67 17.51
CA ASP A 165 14.84 -21.44 18.59
C ASP A 165 14.80 -20.66 19.93
N PRO A 166 14.02 -21.11 20.92
CA PRO A 166 13.83 -20.42 22.21
C PRO A 166 15.07 -20.41 23.10
N ASP A 167 16.12 -21.20 22.78
CA ASP A 167 17.37 -21.28 23.56
C ASP A 167 18.52 -20.44 22.96
N THR A 168 18.23 -19.60 21.94
CA THR A 168 19.25 -18.77 21.29
C THR A 168 19.75 -17.64 22.21
N ASP A 169 20.85 -17.90 22.91
CA ASP A 169 21.59 -16.93 23.72
C ASP A 169 22.12 -15.78 22.84
N THR A 170 21.63 -14.57 23.09
CA THR A 170 22.05 -13.33 22.43
C THR A 170 23.42 -12.90 22.95
N ARG A 171 24.48 -13.62 22.54
CA ARG A 171 25.87 -13.15 22.69
C ARG A 171 26.34 -12.41 21.44
N PRO A 172 27.15 -11.33 21.58
CA PRO A 172 27.37 -10.39 20.49
C PRO A 172 28.29 -10.99 19.43
N LEU A 173 27.92 -10.81 18.16
CA LEU A 173 28.80 -11.06 17.01
C LEU A 173 30.14 -10.33 17.20
N PRO A 174 31.30 -10.99 17.04
CA PRO A 174 32.58 -10.32 17.16
C PRO A 174 32.75 -9.29 16.04
N ALA A 175 32.95 -8.03 16.42
CA ALA A 175 33.35 -6.97 15.53
C ALA A 175 34.71 -7.32 14.90
N ARG A 176 34.72 -7.63 13.60
CA ARG A 176 35.96 -7.61 12.82
C ARG A 176 36.32 -6.16 12.52
N LEU A 177 37.25 -5.61 13.32
CA LEU A 177 38.06 -4.46 12.91
C LEU A 177 39.11 -4.96 11.90
N PRO A 178 39.31 -4.29 10.75
CA PRO A 178 40.49 -4.53 9.92
C PRO A 178 41.72 -3.93 10.61
N SER A 179 42.67 -4.79 10.97
CA SER A 179 44.03 -4.41 11.36
C SER A 179 44.82 -4.06 10.11
N SER A 180 45.05 -2.77 9.87
CA SER A 180 46.13 -2.30 9.00
C SER A 180 47.45 -2.35 9.77
N ALA A 181 48.30 -3.32 9.43
CA ALA A 181 49.71 -3.32 9.80
C ALA A 181 50.54 -2.99 8.55
N ASP A 182 51.44 -2.03 8.71
CA ASP A 182 52.45 -1.58 7.76
C ASP A 182 53.30 -2.73 7.19
N SER A 183 53.60 -2.66 5.90
CA SER A 183 54.95 -2.72 5.32
C SER A 183 54.91 -2.29 3.85
#